data_AF-A0A371NVR3-F1
#
_entry.id   AF-A0A371NVR3-F1
#
_cell.length_a   1.000
_cell.length_b   1.000
_cell.length_c   1.000
_cell.angle_alpha   90.00
_cell.angle_beta   90.00
_cell.angle_gamma   90.00
#
_symmetry.space_group_name_H-M   'P 1'
#
loop_
_entity.id
_entity.type
_entity.pdbx_description
1 polymer ?
#
loop_
_entity_poly.entity_id
_entity_poly.type
_entity_poly.pdbx_seq_one_letter_code
_entity_poly.pdbx_strand_id
1 'polypeptide(L)'
;MDPIVALAVAGALLVGTLVVGFVWQARDGRRRSGHGRRVDAEDTGALAPRATLVQFSTELCARCPQVRRMLGQVADAHDGVVHTEVDLTHRTDLASKYHVLQTPTTFLVDAAGVVRARFNGVPRRADVEEALGAFPRLQEA
;
A
#
# COMPACT_ATOMS: atom_id res chain seq x y z
N MET A 1 -7.08 15.13 -45.54
CA MET A 1 -7.64 14.24 -44.48
C MET A 1 -9.09 14.61 -44.31
N ASP A 2 -10.00 13.63 -44.39
CA ASP A 2 -11.42 13.88 -44.14
C ASP A 2 -11.61 14.34 -42.68
N PRO A 3 -12.26 15.49 -42.43
CA PRO A 3 -12.47 16.00 -41.07
C PRO A 3 -13.22 15.00 -40.18
N ILE A 4 -14.06 14.14 -40.75
CA ILE A 4 -14.77 13.08 -40.02
C ILE A 4 -13.79 12.01 -39.53
N VAL A 5 -12.84 11.61 -40.38
CA VAL A 5 -11.81 10.63 -40.00
C VAL A 5 -10.90 11.21 -38.92
N ALA A 6 -10.55 12.49 -39.00
CA ALA A 6 -9.74 13.15 -37.98
C ALA A 6 -10.45 13.20 -36.61
N LEU A 7 -11.74 13.57 -36.58
CA LEU A 7 -12.53 13.59 -35.35
C LEU A 7 -12.74 12.19 -34.76
N ALA A 8 -12.97 11.18 -35.61
CA ALA A 8 -13.12 9.80 -35.18
C ALA A 8 -11.84 9.27 -34.51
N VAL A 9 -10.67 9.53 -35.11
CA VAL A 9 -9.38 9.14 -34.53
C VAL A 9 -9.11 9.87 -33.22
N ALA A 10 -9.37 11.18 -33.17
CA ALA A 10 -9.20 11.96 -31.94
C ALA A 10 -10.12 11.46 -30.82
N GLY A 11 -11.40 11.19 -31.12
CA GLY A 11 -12.36 10.64 -30.17
C GLY A 11 -11.95 9.26 -29.66
N ALA A 12 -11.51 8.37 -30.55
CA ALA A 12 -11.04 7.03 -30.18
C ALA A 12 -9.81 7.10 -29.25
N LEU A 13 -8.85 7.97 -29.54
CA LEU A 13 -7.66 8.17 -28.69
C LEU A 13 -8.04 8.72 -27.31
N LEU A 14 -8.94 9.70 -27.24
CA LEU A 14 -9.43 10.26 -25.98
C LEU A 14 -10.10 9.19 -25.11
N VAL A 15 -11.04 8.44 -25.68
CA VAL A 15 -11.73 7.36 -24.96
C VAL A 15 -10.75 6.28 -24.53
N GLY A 16 -9.83 5.88 -25.42
CA GLY A 16 -8.79 4.89 -25.10
C GLY A 16 -7.93 5.32 -23.91
N THR A 17 -7.49 6.57 -23.89
CA THR A 17 -6.64 7.10 -22.80
C THR A 17 -7.39 7.16 -21.47
N LEU A 18 -8.66 7.60 -21.48
CA LEU A 18 -9.50 7.64 -20.28
C LEU A 18 -9.75 6.25 -19.71
N VAL A 19 -10.06 5.28 -20.57
CA VAL A 19 -10.29 3.89 -20.16
C VAL A 19 -9.02 3.29 -19.56
N VAL A 20 -7.87 3.46 -20.21
CA VAL A 20 -6.58 2.95 -19.70
C VAL A 20 -6.23 3.60 -18.35
N GLY A 21 -6.37 4.92 -18.24
CA GLY A 21 -6.12 5.65 -16.99
C GLY A 21 -7.03 5.19 -15.86
N PHE A 22 -8.33 5.06 -16.13
CA PHE A 22 -9.31 4.58 -15.16
C PHE A 22 -9.03 3.15 -14.70
N VAL A 23 -8.71 2.25 -15.64
CA VAL A 23 -8.34 0.87 -15.32
C VAL A 23 -7.07 0.84 -14.49
N TRP A 24 -6.03 1.61 -14.80
CA TRP A 24 -4.82 1.68 -13.99
C TRP A 24 -5.10 2.17 -12.57
N GLN A 25 -5.91 3.22 -12.42
CA GLN A 25 -6.26 3.77 -11.12
C GLN A 25 -7.09 2.79 -10.29
N ALA A 26 -7.99 2.03 -10.90
CA ALA A 26 -8.77 0.99 -10.22
C ALA A 26 -7.91 -0.23 -9.80
N ARG A 27 -6.72 -0.39 -10.39
CA ARG A 27 -5.79 -1.48 -10.05
C ARG A 27 -4.76 -1.09 -9.00
N ASP A 28 -4.61 0.20 -8.75
CA ASP A 28 -3.71 0.76 -7.73
C ASP A 28 -4.28 0.54 -6.32
N GLY A 29 -3.43 0.37 -5.32
CA GLY A 29 -3.84 0.16 -3.93
C GLY A 29 -4.34 -1.25 -3.59
N ARG A 30 -4.48 -2.16 -4.56
CA ARG A 30 -5.08 -3.49 -4.32
C ARG A 30 -4.20 -4.39 -3.45
N ARG A 31 -4.89 -5.13 -2.57
CA ARG A 31 -4.30 -6.19 -1.73
C ARG A 31 -3.60 -7.23 -2.60
N ARG A 32 -2.33 -7.48 -2.28
CA ARG A 32 -1.51 -8.58 -2.80
C ARG A 32 -1.05 -9.44 -1.63
N SER A 33 -0.80 -10.71 -1.90
CA SER A 33 -0.23 -11.60 -0.88
C SER A 33 1.20 -11.18 -0.52
N GLY A 34 1.58 -11.38 0.74
CA GLY A 34 2.94 -11.07 1.21
C GLY A 34 4.03 -12.03 0.73
N HIS A 35 3.68 -13.09 -0.03
CA HIS A 35 4.61 -14.09 -0.60
C HIS A 35 5.67 -14.64 0.39
N GLY A 36 5.31 -14.84 1.67
CA GLY A 36 6.25 -15.37 2.67
C GLY A 36 7.41 -14.42 3.01
N ARG A 37 7.34 -13.16 2.56
CA ARG A 37 8.34 -12.14 2.83
C ARG A 37 8.34 -11.82 4.33
N ARG A 38 9.52 -11.54 4.87
CA ARG A 38 9.70 -11.13 6.26
C ARG A 38 10.21 -9.70 6.33
N VAL A 39 9.77 -8.99 7.36
CA VAL A 39 10.23 -7.66 7.74
C VAL A 39 10.99 -7.81 9.05
N ASP A 40 12.20 -7.28 9.07
CA ASP A 40 13.05 -7.31 10.25
C ASP A 40 12.69 -6.12 11.15
N ALA A 41 12.55 -6.37 12.44
CA ALA A 41 12.18 -5.35 13.40
C ALA A 41 13.21 -4.21 13.47
N GLU A 42 14.48 -4.49 13.18
CA GLU A 42 15.56 -3.49 13.15
C GLU A 42 15.34 -2.45 12.03
N ASP A 43 14.76 -2.85 10.90
CA ASP A 43 14.51 -1.95 9.77
C ASP A 43 13.30 -1.04 10.01
N THR A 44 12.36 -1.47 10.85
CA THR A 44 11.14 -0.73 11.19
C THR A 44 11.16 -0.15 12.61
N GLY A 45 12.26 -0.33 13.35
CA GLY A 45 12.39 0.03 14.77
C GLY A 45 11.75 -0.97 15.74
N ALA A 46 10.50 -1.40 15.48
CA ALA A 46 9.83 -2.43 16.26
C ALA A 46 8.67 -3.09 15.49
N LEU A 47 8.24 -4.26 15.97
CA LEU A 47 7.01 -4.93 15.56
C LEU A 47 6.08 -5.07 16.77
N ALA A 48 4.78 -4.91 16.52
CA ALA A 48 3.76 -4.98 17.55
C ALA A 48 3.37 -6.44 17.87
N PRO A 49 2.84 -6.70 19.09
CA PRO A 49 2.50 -8.06 19.52
C PRO A 49 1.41 -8.74 18.68
N ARG A 50 0.49 -7.99 18.07
CA ARG A 50 -0.56 -8.58 17.20
C ARG A 50 -0.26 -8.36 15.73
N ALA A 51 -0.24 -7.10 15.30
CA ALA A 51 0.04 -6.75 13.91
C ALA A 51 0.66 -5.35 13.76
N THR A 52 1.46 -5.15 12.73
CA THR A 52 2.08 -3.87 12.40
C THR A 52 1.72 -3.48 10.98
N LEU A 53 1.20 -2.27 10.82
CA LEU A 53 0.99 -1.61 9.53
C LEU A 53 2.27 -0.83 9.20
N VAL A 54 3.14 -1.40 8.38
CA VAL A 54 4.40 -0.76 7.96
C VAL A 54 4.15 -0.01 6.66
N GLN A 55 4.25 1.32 6.68
CA GLN A 55 4.15 2.16 5.49
C GLN A 55 5.54 2.60 5.05
N PHE A 56 5.93 2.22 3.84
CA PHE A 56 7.09 2.76 3.15
C PHE A 56 6.70 4.04 2.42
N SER A 57 7.45 5.12 2.68
CA SER A 57 7.22 6.45 2.12
C SER A 57 8.51 7.08 1.60
N THR A 58 8.38 8.29 1.06
CA THR A 58 9.48 9.19 0.72
C THR A 58 9.06 10.63 1.03
N GLU A 59 10.02 11.53 1.23
CA GLU A 59 9.79 12.95 1.58
C GLU A 59 8.87 13.66 0.57
N LEU A 60 9.05 13.37 -0.72
CA LEU A 60 8.31 14.00 -1.82
C LEU A 60 7.01 13.27 -2.19
N CYS A 61 6.65 12.22 -1.46
CA CYS A 61 5.45 11.45 -1.75
C CYS A 61 4.19 12.23 -1.37
N ALA A 62 3.53 12.84 -2.36
CA ALA A 62 2.31 13.63 -2.15
C ALA A 62 1.16 12.88 -1.45
N ARG A 63 1.06 11.56 -1.64
CA ARG A 63 -0.04 10.73 -1.09
C ARG A 63 0.28 10.14 0.28
N CYS A 64 1.55 10.10 0.68
CA CYS A 64 1.99 9.44 1.91
C CYS A 64 1.41 10.06 3.20
N PRO A 65 1.26 11.40 3.33
CA PRO A 65 0.65 11.99 4.51
C PRO A 65 -0.82 11.59 4.72
N GLN A 66 -1.58 11.41 3.62
CA GLN A 66 -2.96 10.94 3.69
C GLN A 66 -3.02 9.49 4.17
N VAL A 67 -2.18 8.62 3.60
CA VAL A 67 -2.12 7.20 3.97
C VAL A 67 -1.69 7.04 5.42
N ARG A 68 -0.69 7.81 5.87
CA ARG A 68 -0.26 7.83 7.27
C ARG A 68 -1.40 8.11 8.23
N ARG A 69 -2.18 9.15 7.98
CA ARG A 69 -3.34 9.48 8.83
C ARG A 69 -4.38 8.36 8.86
N MET A 70 -4.69 7.79 7.70
CA MET A 70 -5.67 6.71 7.60
C MET A 70 -5.20 5.45 8.33
N LEU A 71 -3.95 5.04 8.13
CA LEU A 71 -3.38 3.86 8.79
C LEU A 71 -3.23 4.05 10.30
N GLY A 72 -2.86 5.26 10.75
CA GLY A 72 -2.87 5.61 12.18
C GLY A 72 -4.26 5.46 12.79
N GLN A 73 -5.28 6.02 12.15
CA GLN A 73 -6.68 5.86 12.60
C GLN A 73 -7.17 4.41 12.60
N VAL A 74 -6.66 3.56 11.71
CA VAL A 74 -6.97 2.12 11.73
C VAL A 74 -6.25 1.45 12.89
N ALA A 75 -4.96 1.73 13.10
CA ALA A 75 -4.21 1.17 14.22
C ALA A 75 -4.82 1.57 15.58
N ASP A 76 -5.21 2.83 15.76
CA ASP A 76 -5.84 3.34 16.98
C ASP A 76 -7.19 2.68 17.28
N ALA A 77 -7.87 2.13 16.26
CA ALA A 77 -9.14 1.44 16.41
C ALA A 77 -8.98 -0.07 16.74
N HIS A 78 -7.77 -0.60 16.73
CA HIS A 78 -7.50 -2.03 16.94
C HIS A 78 -6.41 -2.26 18.00
N ASP A 79 -6.80 -2.82 19.14
CA ASP A 79 -5.87 -3.11 20.24
C ASP A 79 -4.72 -4.02 19.81
N GLY A 80 -3.49 -3.60 20.11
CA GLY A 80 -2.26 -4.33 19.78
C GLY A 80 -1.83 -4.23 18.31
N VAL A 81 -2.46 -3.34 17.53
CA VAL A 81 -2.02 -2.95 16.19
C VAL A 81 -1.26 -1.63 16.26
N VAL A 82 -0.12 -1.53 15.57
CA VAL A 82 0.68 -0.30 15.49
C VAL A 82 0.93 0.08 14.04
N HIS A 83 0.89 1.38 13.74
CA HIS A 83 1.34 1.91 12.47
C HIS A 83 2.77 2.45 12.60
N THR A 84 3.63 2.06 11.66
CA THR A 84 5.02 2.52 11.56
C THR A 84 5.29 3.03 10.15
N GLU A 85 5.86 4.22 10.04
CA GLU A 85 6.33 4.77 8.78
C GLU A 85 7.84 4.55 8.63
N VAL A 86 8.27 4.09 7.45
CA VAL A 86 9.68 3.91 7.07
C VAL A 86 9.96 4.79 5.85
N ASP A 87 10.75 5.84 6.07
CA ASP A 87 11.17 6.74 5.00
C ASP A 87 12.30 6.12 4.17
N LEU A 88 12.07 5.95 2.87
CA LEU A 88 13.02 5.38 1.92
C LEU A 88 13.87 6.42 1.19
N THR A 89 13.70 7.71 1.44
CA THR A 89 14.32 8.81 0.68
C THR A 89 15.84 8.68 0.57
N HIS A 90 16.47 8.24 1.64
CA HIS A 90 17.93 8.00 1.70
C HIS A 90 18.28 6.55 2.03
N ARG A 91 17.35 5.61 1.81
CA ARG A 91 17.46 4.19 2.20
C ARG A 91 17.15 3.24 1.04
N THR A 92 17.96 3.32 -0.02
CA THR A 92 17.81 2.47 -1.22
C THR A 92 18.06 0.99 -0.95
N ASP A 93 18.82 0.68 0.11
CA ASP A 93 19.00 -0.66 0.67
C ASP A 93 17.66 -1.30 1.06
N LEU A 94 16.83 -0.57 1.82
CA LEU A 94 15.53 -1.05 2.26
C LEU A 94 14.52 -1.11 1.12
N ALA A 95 14.54 -0.13 0.21
CA ALA A 95 13.70 -0.14 -0.98
C ALA A 95 13.93 -1.41 -1.82
N SER A 96 15.20 -1.79 -2.00
CA SER A 96 15.60 -3.00 -2.73
C SER A 96 15.26 -4.27 -1.96
N LYS A 97 15.63 -4.35 -0.67
CA LYS A 97 15.33 -5.49 0.23
C LYS A 97 13.85 -5.85 0.22
N TYR A 98 12.98 -4.85 0.40
CA TYR A 98 11.53 -5.05 0.47
C TYR A 98 10.83 -5.01 -0.89
N HIS A 99 11.57 -4.77 -1.97
CA HIS A 99 11.07 -4.63 -3.34
C HIS A 99 9.94 -3.60 -3.43
N VAL A 100 10.19 -2.42 -2.87
CA VAL A 100 9.29 -1.26 -2.92
C VAL A 100 9.55 -0.51 -4.22
N LEU A 101 8.68 -0.73 -5.21
CA LEU A 101 8.80 -0.13 -6.55
C LEU A 101 8.09 1.23 -6.66
N GLN A 102 7.25 1.57 -5.70
CA GLN A 102 6.48 2.81 -5.66
C GLN A 102 6.08 3.15 -4.22
N THR A 103 5.95 4.43 -3.92
CA THR A 103 5.40 4.92 -2.65
C THR A 103 4.03 5.57 -2.85
N PRO A 104 3.11 5.45 -1.87
CA PRO A 104 3.24 4.65 -0.65
C PRO A 104 3.15 3.14 -0.94
N THR A 105 3.81 2.32 -0.12
CA THR A 105 3.60 0.88 -0.07
C THR A 105 3.35 0.48 1.37
N THR A 106 2.30 -0.29 1.65
CA THR A 106 1.94 -0.69 3.01
C THR A 106 1.99 -2.21 3.15
N PHE A 107 2.68 -2.69 4.17
CA PHE A 107 2.67 -4.10 4.57
C PHE A 107 1.88 -4.26 5.86
N LEU A 108 1.09 -5.33 5.92
CA LEU A 108 0.53 -5.85 7.16
C LEU A 108 1.41 -7.00 7.63
N VAL A 109 2.10 -6.78 8.74
CA VAL A 109 3.14 -7.65 9.29
C VAL A 109 2.65 -8.23 10.61
N ASP A 110 2.94 -9.51 10.84
CA ASP A 110 2.64 -10.13 12.13
C ASP A 110 3.81 -9.99 13.13
N ALA A 111 3.58 -10.36 14.39
CA ALA A 111 4.62 -10.30 15.43
C ALA A 111 5.89 -11.11 15.14
N ALA A 112 5.85 -12.08 14.21
CA ALA A 112 7.01 -12.87 13.78
C ALA A 112 7.71 -12.25 12.55
N GLY A 113 7.34 -11.02 12.18
CA GLY A 113 7.86 -10.32 11.01
C GLY A 113 7.28 -10.80 9.68
N VAL A 114 6.32 -11.73 9.66
CA VAL A 114 5.80 -12.28 8.40
C VAL A 114 4.81 -11.30 7.77
N VAL A 115 5.06 -10.93 6.51
CA VAL A 115 4.14 -10.12 5.72
C VAL A 115 2.94 -10.97 5.31
N ARG A 116 1.76 -10.62 5.81
CA ARG A 116 0.50 -11.31 5.51
C ARG A 116 -0.26 -10.64 4.38
N ALA A 117 -0.21 -9.31 4.29
CA ALA A 117 -0.77 -8.57 3.18
C ALA A 117 0.16 -7.43 2.75
N ARG A 118 0.08 -7.08 1.46
CA ARG A 118 0.82 -5.99 0.86
C ARG A 118 -0.12 -5.13 0.01
N PHE A 119 0.03 -3.83 0.10
CA PHE A 119 -0.70 -2.84 -0.70
C PHE A 119 0.32 -1.95 -1.39
N ASN A 120 0.24 -1.85 -2.71
CA ASN A 120 1.08 -0.94 -3.50
C ASN A 120 0.22 0.26 -3.89
N GLY A 121 0.69 1.48 -3.65
CA GLY A 121 -0.13 2.68 -3.81
C GLY A 121 -0.99 2.94 -2.59
N VAL A 122 -2.07 3.71 -2.76
CA VAL A 122 -2.97 4.11 -1.67
C VAL A 122 -3.94 2.97 -1.35
N PRO A 123 -3.82 2.29 -0.19
CA PRO A 123 -4.76 1.25 0.19
C PRO A 123 -6.14 1.83 0.48
N ARG A 124 -7.19 1.07 0.16
CA ARG A 124 -8.56 1.37 0.60
C ARG A 124 -8.71 0.93 2.06
N ARG A 125 -9.31 1.78 2.89
CA ARG A 125 -9.51 1.49 4.32
C ARG A 125 -10.19 0.13 4.54
N ALA A 126 -11.26 -0.15 3.81
CA ALA A 126 -11.97 -1.43 3.89
C ALA A 126 -11.06 -2.64 3.58
N ASP A 127 -10.17 -2.54 2.59
CA ASP A 127 -9.25 -3.64 2.25
C ASP A 127 -8.20 -3.89 3.36
N VAL A 128 -7.82 -2.84 4.11
CA VAL A 128 -6.93 -2.94 5.26
C VAL A 128 -7.64 -3.55 6.46
N GLU A 129 -8.86 -3.08 6.76
CA GLU A 129 -9.70 -3.61 7.83
C GLU A 129 -10.05 -5.09 7.58
N GLU A 130 -10.38 -5.47 6.35
CA GLU A 130 -10.60 -6.87 5.97
C GLU A 130 -9.33 -7.72 6.16
N ALA A 131 -8.16 -7.19 5.78
CA ALA A 131 -6.89 -7.90 5.97
C ALA A 131 -6.53 -8.08 7.45
N LEU A 132 -6.87 -7.11 8.30
CA LEU A 132 -6.76 -7.21 9.76
C LEU A 132 -7.78 -8.19 10.35
N GLY A 133 -9.02 -8.19 9.87
CA GLY A 133 -10.04 -9.15 10.30
C GLY A 133 -9.71 -10.61 9.93
N ALA A 134 -8.93 -10.82 8.88
CA ALA A 134 -8.44 -12.13 8.48
C ALA A 134 -7.22 -12.62 9.30
N PHE A 135 -6.74 -11.85 10.27
CA PHE A 135 -5.61 -12.23 11.11
C PHE A 135 -6.05 -13.11 12.28
N PRO A 136 -5.58 -14.37 12.37
CA PRO A 136 -6.02 -15.30 13.41
C PRO A 136 -5.80 -14.75 14.82
N ARG A 137 -4.63 -14.13 15.06
CA ARG A 137 -4.28 -13.55 16.37
C ARG A 137 -5.08 -12.31 16.76
N LEU A 138 -5.77 -11.64 15.83
CA LEU A 138 -6.70 -10.55 16.16
C LEU A 138 -8.09 -11.08 16.56
N GLN A 139 -8.42 -12.32 16.19
CA GLN A 139 -9.68 -12.98 16.50
C GLN A 139 -9.72 -13.63 17.88
N GLU A 140 -8.57 -13.80 18.54
CA GLU A 140 -8.44 -14.49 19.83
C GLU A 140 -8.58 -13.56 21.06
N ALA A 141 -9.08 -12.33 20.90
CA ALA A 141 -9.46 -11.44 22.02
C ALA A 141 -10.90 -10.98 21.87
#